data_AF-A0A920SN19-F1
#
_entry.id   AF-A0A920SN19-F1
#
_cell.length_a   1.000
_cell.length_b   1.000
_cell.length_c   1.000
_cell.angle_alpha   90.00
_cell.angle_beta   90.00
_cell.angle_gamma   90.00
#
_symmetry.space_group_name_H-M   'P 1'
#
loop_
_entity.id
_entity.type
_entity.pdbx_description
1 polymer ?
#
loop_
_entity_poly.entity_id
_entity_poly.type
_entity_poly.pdbx_seq_one_letter_code
_entity_poly.pdbx_strand_id
1 'polypeptide(L)'
;MNPARSHSPQLLIENGVGVEAGLFNADAAVTCVESGLANDCLRLMMEPRNRDLESALSNVAEMEAVLNAAGVDRPRLLHGFGATAWPLIEEATRRGYATRAGLEDTFELADGSIARDNTEIVAEAAHMIANILGAS
;
A
#
# COMPACT_ATOMS: atom_id res chain seq x y z
N MET A 1 -34.92 12.41 6.00
CA MET A 1 -33.65 13.16 5.91
C MET A 1 -32.91 12.67 4.70
N ASN A 2 -32.51 13.51 3.75
CA ASN A 2 -31.52 13.13 2.74
C ASN A 2 -30.41 14.18 2.71
N PRO A 3 -29.55 14.22 3.75
CA PRO A 3 -28.54 15.23 3.88
C PRO A 3 -27.28 14.74 3.18
N ALA A 4 -27.07 15.24 1.96
CA ALA A 4 -25.80 15.22 1.22
C ALA A 4 -25.21 13.84 0.89
N ARG A 5 -24.97 13.62 -0.41
CA ARG A 5 -24.10 12.57 -0.97
C ARG A 5 -22.79 12.41 -0.18
N SER A 6 -22.76 11.52 0.80
CA SER A 6 -21.53 11.11 1.52
C SER A 6 -21.18 9.67 1.18
N HIS A 7 -21.08 9.34 -0.12
CA HIS A 7 -21.07 7.94 -0.59
C HIS A 7 -20.00 7.67 -1.67
N SER A 8 -18.85 8.36 -1.68
CA SER A 8 -17.90 8.16 -2.77
C SER A 8 -17.39 6.72 -2.91
N PRO A 9 -17.04 5.96 -1.84
CA PRO A 9 -16.57 4.59 -2.01
C PRO A 9 -17.74 3.62 -2.22
N GLN A 10 -18.85 3.77 -1.49
CA GLN A 10 -20.03 2.90 -1.65
C GLN A 10 -20.60 2.98 -3.07
N LEU A 11 -20.73 4.18 -3.63
CA LEU A 11 -21.25 4.35 -4.98
C LEU A 11 -20.34 3.68 -6.02
N LEU A 12 -19.02 3.75 -5.85
CA LEU A 12 -18.08 3.06 -6.74
C LEU A 12 -18.27 1.53 -6.66
N ILE A 13 -18.36 0.99 -5.45
CA ILE A 13 -18.58 -0.43 -5.19
C ILE A 13 -19.92 -0.90 -5.78
N GLU A 14 -21.00 -0.15 -5.55
CA GLU A 14 -22.33 -0.45 -6.11
C GLU A 14 -22.36 -0.43 -7.64
N ASN A 15 -21.46 0.34 -8.28
CA ASN A 15 -21.29 0.36 -9.73
C ASN A 15 -20.24 -0.64 -10.24
N GLY A 16 -19.77 -1.56 -9.40
CA GLY A 16 -18.81 -2.61 -9.77
C GLY A 16 -17.37 -2.11 -9.97
N VAL A 17 -17.04 -0.92 -9.47
CA VAL A 17 -15.68 -0.38 -9.51
C VAL A 17 -14.93 -0.82 -8.24
N GLY A 18 -13.83 -1.56 -8.42
CA GLY A 18 -12.97 -1.97 -7.30
C GLY A 18 -12.32 -0.78 -6.63
N VAL A 19 -12.54 -0.64 -5.32
CA VAL A 19 -11.94 0.44 -4.51
C VAL A 19 -10.70 -0.07 -3.80
N GLU A 20 -9.58 0.63 -4.00
CA GLU A 20 -8.41 0.50 -3.14
C GLU A 20 -8.49 1.58 -2.04
N ALA A 21 -8.51 1.16 -0.78
CA ALA A 21 -8.49 2.11 0.33
C ALA A 21 -7.03 2.44 0.71
N GLY A 22 -6.64 3.70 0.53
CA GLY A 22 -5.35 4.23 0.96
C GLY A 22 -5.33 4.53 2.46
N LEU A 23 -4.38 3.94 3.17
CA LEU A 23 -4.19 4.05 4.62
C LEU A 23 -2.78 4.59 4.88
N PHE A 24 -2.68 5.79 5.45
CA PHE A 24 -1.39 6.41 5.73
C PHE A 24 -0.95 6.25 7.19
N ASN A 25 -1.85 5.85 8.09
CA ASN A 25 -1.56 5.55 9.50
C ASN A 25 -2.63 4.70 10.19
N ALA A 26 -2.40 4.34 11.47
CA ALA A 26 -3.33 3.58 12.30
C ALA A 26 -4.73 4.22 12.41
N ASP A 27 -4.83 5.55 12.54
CA ASP A 27 -6.12 6.25 12.60
C ASP A 27 -6.93 6.10 11.30
N ALA A 28 -6.25 6.11 10.15
CA ALA A 28 -6.87 5.82 8.86
C ALA A 28 -7.35 4.36 8.78
N ALA A 29 -6.59 3.41 9.32
CA ALA A 29 -7.01 2.02 9.43
C ALA A 29 -8.25 1.86 10.33
N VAL A 30 -8.30 2.56 11.47
CA VAL A 30 -9.49 2.59 12.36
C VAL A 30 -10.68 3.15 11.60
N THR A 31 -10.53 4.30 10.95
CA THR A 31 -11.60 4.92 10.15
C THR A 31 -12.10 3.98 9.05
N CYS A 32 -11.19 3.25 8.39
CA CYS A 32 -11.54 2.26 7.37
C CYS A 32 -12.38 1.11 7.95
N VAL A 33 -11.99 0.56 9.10
CA VAL A 33 -12.75 -0.48 9.81
C VAL A 33 -14.13 0.04 10.23
N GLU A 34 -14.18 1.20 10.88
CA GLU A 34 -15.41 1.81 11.39
C GLU A 34 -16.39 2.21 10.27
N SER A 35 -15.89 2.45 9.05
CA SER A 35 -16.75 2.70 7.89
C SER A 35 -17.60 1.49 7.50
N GLY A 36 -17.23 0.28 7.91
CA GLY A 36 -17.84 -0.98 7.49
C GLY A 36 -17.48 -1.42 6.08
N LEU A 37 -16.70 -0.64 5.32
CA LEU A 37 -16.37 -0.90 3.91
C LEU A 37 -15.04 -1.60 3.69
N ALA A 38 -14.24 -1.84 4.75
CA ALA A 38 -12.91 -2.43 4.64
C ALA A 38 -12.93 -3.77 3.89
N ASN A 39 -13.92 -4.62 4.21
CA ASN A 39 -14.15 -5.90 3.55
C ASN A 39 -14.92 -5.79 2.23
N ASP A 40 -15.32 -4.60 1.78
CA ASP A 40 -15.90 -4.41 0.44
C ASP A 40 -14.87 -3.84 -0.54
N CYS A 41 -13.73 -3.35 -0.02
CA CYS A 41 -12.62 -2.89 -0.84
C CYS A 41 -11.98 -4.04 -1.62
N LEU A 42 -11.43 -3.72 -2.79
CA LEU A 42 -10.62 -4.63 -3.61
C LEU A 42 -9.35 -5.05 -2.86
N ARG A 43 -8.67 -4.08 -2.24
CA ARG A 43 -7.48 -4.25 -1.40
C ARG A 43 -7.23 -3.01 -0.54
N LEU A 44 -6.38 -3.15 0.46
CA LEU A 44 -5.95 -2.06 1.33
C LEU A 44 -4.52 -1.66 1.00
N MET A 45 -4.31 -0.42 0.58
CA MET A 45 -2.97 0.13 0.34
C MET A 45 -2.47 0.82 1.60
N MET A 46 -1.42 0.27 2.21
CA MET A 46 -0.70 0.90 3.31
C MET A 46 0.42 1.77 2.71
N GLU A 47 0.30 3.08 2.89
CA GLU A 47 1.18 4.12 2.32
C GLU A 47 1.78 5.00 3.44
N PRO A 48 2.62 4.45 4.33
CA PRO A 48 3.24 5.25 5.40
C PRO A 48 4.03 6.42 4.81
N ARG A 49 3.78 7.63 5.33
CA ARG A 49 4.41 8.88 4.85
C ARG A 49 5.66 9.27 5.63
N ASN A 50 6.16 8.37 6.47
CA ASN A 50 7.37 8.56 7.24
C ASN A 50 8.59 8.65 6.30
N ARG A 51 9.57 9.48 6.65
CA ARG A 51 10.74 9.75 5.80
C ARG A 51 11.84 8.68 5.95
N ASP A 52 11.89 8.04 7.10
CA ASP A 52 12.81 6.96 7.43
C ASP A 52 12.07 5.61 7.49
N LEU A 53 12.83 4.54 7.22
CA LEU A 53 12.30 3.20 7.13
C LEU A 53 11.77 2.68 8.47
N GLU A 54 12.48 2.93 9.57
CA GLU A 54 12.10 2.44 10.89
C GLU A 54 10.71 2.95 11.29
N SER A 55 10.49 4.27 11.16
CA SER A 55 9.20 4.87 11.44
C SER A 55 8.12 4.41 10.47
N ALA A 56 8.45 4.18 9.19
CA ALA A 56 7.52 3.64 8.20
C ALA A 56 7.05 2.22 8.58
N LEU A 57 7.99 1.35 8.97
CA LEU A 57 7.68 -0.03 9.39
C LEU A 57 6.88 -0.08 10.69
N SER A 58 7.18 0.80 11.66
CA SER A 58 6.37 0.94 12.88
C SER A 58 4.93 1.30 12.53
N ASN A 59 4.73 2.30 11.68
CA ASN A 59 3.41 2.73 11.24
C ASN A 59 2.65 1.61 10.48
N VAL A 60 3.35 0.84 9.64
CA VAL A 60 2.77 -0.34 8.98
C VAL A 60 2.31 -1.37 10.01
N ALA A 61 3.14 -1.70 11.00
CA ALA A 61 2.79 -2.65 12.05
C ALA A 61 1.55 -2.19 12.86
N GLU A 62 1.43 -0.89 13.13
CA GLU A 62 0.26 -0.32 13.81
C GLU A 62 -1.01 -0.43 12.97
N MET A 63 -0.95 -0.13 11.67
CA MET A 63 -2.07 -0.32 10.74
C MET A 63 -2.48 -1.79 10.67
N GLU A 64 -1.53 -2.71 10.56
CA GLU A 64 -1.80 -4.14 10.54
C GLU A 64 -2.46 -4.62 11.83
N ALA A 65 -2.04 -4.12 12.99
CA ALA A 65 -2.63 -4.48 14.27
C ALA A 65 -4.13 -4.12 14.30
N VAL A 66 -4.50 -2.95 13.81
CA VAL A 66 -5.90 -2.51 13.71
C VAL A 66 -6.69 -3.43 12.76
N LEU A 67 -6.17 -3.66 11.55
CA LEU A 67 -6.83 -4.48 10.53
C LEU A 67 -7.00 -5.94 10.98
N ASN A 68 -5.97 -6.51 11.61
CA ASN A 68 -5.97 -7.87 12.14
C ASN A 68 -6.97 -8.01 13.29
N ALA A 69 -6.99 -7.06 14.24
CA ALA A 69 -7.91 -7.09 15.37
C ALA A 69 -9.37 -7.01 14.92
N ALA A 70 -9.64 -6.29 13.82
CA ALA A 70 -10.96 -6.19 13.21
C ALA A 70 -11.33 -7.37 12.28
N GLY A 71 -10.41 -8.33 12.06
CA GLY A 71 -10.65 -9.47 11.18
C GLY A 71 -10.84 -9.08 9.71
N VAL A 72 -10.18 -8.03 9.24
CA VAL A 72 -10.26 -7.61 7.83
C VAL A 72 -9.47 -8.60 6.96
N ASP A 73 -10.20 -9.34 6.12
CA ASP A 73 -9.65 -10.37 5.24
C ASP A 73 -9.62 -9.87 3.80
N ARG A 74 -8.71 -8.92 3.54
CA ARG A 74 -8.49 -8.36 2.21
C ARG A 74 -7.01 -8.27 1.86
N PRO A 75 -6.66 -8.40 0.57
CA PRO A 75 -5.29 -8.26 0.12
C PRO A 75 -4.70 -6.92 0.57
N ARG A 76 -3.41 -6.93 0.89
CA ARG A 76 -2.65 -5.75 1.29
C ARG A 76 -1.66 -5.38 0.21
N LEU A 77 -1.52 -4.08 -0.01
CA LEU A 77 -0.47 -3.49 -0.81
C LEU A 77 0.37 -2.60 0.09
N LEU A 78 1.70 -2.69 -0.01
CA LEU A 78 2.60 -1.79 0.69
C LEU A 78 3.27 -0.85 -0.32
N HIS A 79 3.19 0.45 -0.03
CA HIS A 79 3.63 1.54 -0.90
C HIS A 79 4.57 2.47 -0.14
N GLY A 80 5.75 2.74 -0.71
CA GLY A 80 6.74 3.68 -0.17
C GLY A 80 7.05 4.82 -1.14
N PHE A 81 7.67 5.88 -0.63
CA PHE A 81 8.00 7.09 -1.39
C PHE A 81 9.46 7.49 -1.18
N GLY A 82 10.13 7.94 -2.24
CA GLY A 82 11.51 8.38 -2.20
C GLY A 82 12.43 7.35 -1.53
N ALA A 83 13.08 7.74 -0.43
CA ALA A 83 14.01 6.88 0.31
C ALA A 83 13.38 5.59 0.87
N THR A 84 12.05 5.53 1.03
CA THR A 84 11.35 4.33 1.52
C THR A 84 10.78 3.46 0.40
N ALA A 85 10.81 3.91 -0.87
CA ALA A 85 10.19 3.17 -1.99
C ALA A 85 10.77 1.76 -2.16
N TRP A 86 12.09 1.63 -2.34
CA TRP A 86 12.75 0.33 -2.51
C TRP A 86 12.71 -0.55 -1.27
N PRO A 87 13.03 -0.05 -0.05
CA PRO A 87 12.91 -0.86 1.16
C PRO A 87 11.49 -1.38 1.42
N LEU A 88 10.45 -0.62 1.06
CA LEU A 88 9.07 -1.07 1.23
C LEU A 88 8.61 -2.03 0.13
N ILE A 89 9.20 -2.02 -1.07
CA ILE A 89 9.03 -3.09 -2.07
C ILE A 89 9.61 -4.41 -1.54
N GLU A 90 10.81 -4.36 -0.98
CA GLU A 90 11.47 -5.52 -0.36
C GLU A 90 10.62 -6.07 0.80
N GLU A 91 10.14 -5.18 1.67
CA GLU A 91 9.30 -5.57 2.80
C GLU A 91 7.94 -6.13 2.36
N ALA A 92 7.30 -5.54 1.34
CA ALA A 92 6.07 -6.06 0.76
C ALA A 92 6.25 -7.52 0.32
N THR A 93 7.38 -7.79 -0.34
CA THR A 93 7.73 -9.14 -0.83
C THR A 93 7.87 -10.13 0.33
N ARG A 94 8.60 -9.76 1.39
CA ARG A 94 8.75 -10.61 2.60
C ARG A 94 7.43 -10.92 3.28
N ARG A 95 6.50 -9.97 3.27
CA ARG A 95 5.16 -10.12 3.86
C ARG A 95 4.17 -10.86 2.95
N GLY A 96 4.55 -11.14 1.70
CA GLY A 96 3.64 -11.69 0.70
C GLY A 96 2.56 -10.70 0.26
N TYR A 97 2.81 -9.40 0.41
CA TYR A 97 1.91 -8.33 0.00
C TYR A 97 2.17 -7.91 -1.44
N ALA A 98 1.16 -7.28 -2.06
CA ALA A 98 1.38 -6.55 -3.30
C ALA A 98 2.24 -5.31 -3.03
N THR A 99 2.84 -4.77 -4.09
CA THR A 99 3.55 -3.49 -4.04
C THR A 99 3.20 -2.61 -5.23
N ARG A 100 3.67 -1.37 -5.21
CA ARG A 100 3.52 -0.37 -6.25
C ARG A 100 4.89 0.26 -6.51
N ALA A 101 5.20 0.47 -7.79
CA ALA A 101 6.47 1.06 -8.21
C ALA A 101 6.27 1.90 -9.49
N GLY A 102 6.76 3.13 -9.47
CA GLY A 102 6.74 4.04 -10.61
C GLY A 102 7.31 5.42 -10.27
N LEU A 103 7.35 6.31 -11.27
CA LEU A 103 7.91 7.66 -11.19
C LEU A 103 7.17 8.59 -10.22
N GLU A 104 5.93 8.27 -9.86
CA GLU A 104 5.21 8.99 -8.79
C GLU A 104 5.81 8.66 -7.41
N ASP A 105 6.40 7.48 -7.27
CA ASP A 105 6.83 6.93 -5.99
C ASP A 105 8.32 7.24 -5.76
N THR A 106 9.14 7.14 -6.82
CA THR A 106 10.59 7.46 -6.80
C THR A 106 11.12 7.82 -8.19
N PHE A 107 12.19 8.63 -8.25
CA PHE A 107 12.95 8.89 -9.48
C PHE A 107 14.23 8.05 -9.59
N GLU A 108 14.60 7.35 -8.52
CA GLU A 108 15.84 6.56 -8.42
C GLU A 108 15.54 5.06 -8.51
N LEU A 109 16.42 4.30 -9.17
CA LEU A 109 16.50 2.84 -9.11
C LEU A 109 17.08 2.38 -7.75
N ALA A 110 17.04 1.07 -7.49
CA ALA A 110 17.48 0.52 -6.21
C ALA A 110 18.96 0.79 -5.89
N ASP A 111 19.78 0.99 -6.93
CA ASP A 111 21.19 1.35 -6.82
C ASP A 111 21.45 2.87 -6.68
N GLY A 112 20.39 3.69 -6.66
CA GLY A 112 20.44 5.14 -6.57
C GLY A 112 20.64 5.88 -7.90
N SER A 113 20.73 5.16 -9.03
CA SER A 113 20.78 5.80 -10.35
C SER A 113 19.41 6.36 -10.75
N ILE A 114 19.35 7.41 -11.56
CA ILE A 114 18.07 8.01 -12.00
C ILE A 114 17.42 7.13 -13.07
N ALA A 115 16.17 6.75 -12.83
CA ALA A 115 15.36 5.99 -13.78
C ALA A 115 14.99 6.85 -15.00
N ARG A 116 15.03 6.24 -16.18
CA ARG A 116 14.66 6.91 -17.44
C ARG A 116 13.15 6.99 -17.62
N ASP A 117 12.43 5.95 -17.20
CA ASP A 117 10.98 5.83 -17.31
C ASP A 117 10.41 4.81 -16.30
N ASN A 118 9.09 4.64 -16.29
CA ASN A 118 8.42 3.65 -15.44
C ASN A 118 8.82 2.20 -15.77
N THR A 119 9.25 1.89 -17.00
CA THR A 119 9.61 0.54 -17.41
C THR A 119 10.83 0.06 -16.64
N GLU A 120 11.83 0.93 -16.46
CA GLU A 120 13.02 0.58 -15.67
C GLU A 120 12.67 0.33 -14.19
N ILE A 121 11.85 1.19 -13.59
CA ILE A 121 11.44 1.04 -12.19
C ILE A 121 10.68 -0.27 -11.99
N VAL A 122 9.72 -0.57 -12.87
CA VAL A 122 8.92 -1.80 -12.78
C VAL A 122 9.78 -3.05 -13.04
N ALA A 123 10.70 -3.01 -14.00
CA ALA A 123 11.61 -4.13 -14.27
C ALA A 123 12.55 -4.41 -13.08
N GLU A 124 13.11 -3.36 -12.47
CA GLU A 124 13.99 -3.48 -11.31
C GLU A 124 13.23 -4.01 -10.08
N ALA A 125 12.00 -3.53 -9.84
CA ALA A 125 11.12 -4.08 -8.79
C ALA A 125 10.82 -5.57 -9.04
N ALA A 126 10.51 -5.96 -10.29
CA ALA A 126 10.26 -7.35 -10.64
C ALA A 126 11.50 -8.25 -10.43
N HIS A 127 12.69 -7.76 -10.79
CA HIS A 127 13.96 -8.46 -10.54
C HIS A 127 14.21 -8.63 -9.03
N MET A 128 14.02 -7.57 -8.24
CA MET A 128 14.15 -7.63 -6.79
C MET A 128 13.20 -8.66 -6.17
N ILE A 129 11.92 -8.62 -6.54
CA ILE A 129 10.91 -9.58 -6.06
C ILE A 129 11.32 -11.01 -6.42
N ALA A 130 11.71 -11.27 -7.68
CA ALA A 130 12.12 -12.59 -8.12
C ALA A 130 13.36 -13.10 -7.35
N ASN A 131 14.31 -12.23 -7.05
CA ASN A 131 15.50 -12.58 -6.27
C ASN A 131 15.16 -12.94 -4.82
N ILE A 132 14.31 -12.16 -4.16
CA ILE A 132 13.89 -12.42 -2.77
C ILE A 132 13.13 -13.75 -2.68
N LEU A 133 12.19 -13.98 -3.59
CA LEU A 133 11.39 -15.21 -3.63
C LEU A 133 12.22 -16.44 -4.03
N GLY A 134 13.25 -16.28 -4.87
CA GLY A 134 14.16 -17.35 -5.26
C GLY A 134 15.24 -17.68 -4.24
N ALA A 135 15.49 -16.78 -3.27
CA ALA A 135 16.43 -16.97 -2.17
C ALA A 135 15.79 -17.54 -0.90
N SER A 136 14.47 -17.75 -0.89
CA SER A 136 13.67 -18.20 0.26
C SER A 136 13.44 -19.71 0.29
#